data_AF-A0A382NN52-F1
#
_entry.id   AF-A0A382NN52-F1
#
_cell.length_a   1.000
_cell.length_b   1.000
_cell.length_c   1.000
_cell.angle_alpha   90.00
_cell.angle_beta   90.00
_cell.angle_gamma   90.00
#
_symmetry.space_group_name_H-M   'P 1'
#
loop_
_entity.id
_entity.type
_entity.pdbx_description
1 polymer ?
#
loop_
_entity_poly.entity_id
_entity_poly.type
_entity_poly.pdbx_seq_one_letter_code
_entity_poly.pdbx_strand_id
1 'polypeptide(L)' 'LNKNIALCRIDIHSSEIGTKVEVGKLDGHQKRISAKIVKFPFYDPDKSRVRS' A
#
# COMPACT_ATOMS: atom_id res chain seq x y z
N LEU A 1 -11.63 -5.33 3.85
CA LEU A 1 -10.64 -4.22 3.82
C LEU A 1 -11.17 -3.16 2.85
N ASN A 2 -12.02 -2.22 3.29
CA ASN A 2 -12.64 -1.21 2.41
C ASN A 2 -11.68 -0.04 2.14
N LYS A 3 -10.44 -0.35 1.75
CA LYS A 3 -9.40 0.63 1.45
C LYS A 3 -8.86 0.35 0.05
N ASN A 4 -8.42 1.40 -0.64
CA ASN A 4 -7.74 1.26 -1.92
C ASN A 4 -6.35 0.63 -1.70
N ILE A 5 -6.04 -0.41 -2.46
CA ILE A 5 -4.77 -1.12 -2.41
C ILE A 5 -4.20 -1.11 -3.82
N ALA A 6 -2.91 -0.82 -3.92
CA ALA A 6 -2.18 -0.87 -5.17
C ALA A 6 -0.83 -1.56 -4.94
N LEU A 7 -0.38 -2.30 -5.95
CA LEU A 7 0.99 -2.78 -6.01
C LEU A 7 1.82 -1.71 -6.73
N CYS A 8 2.93 -1.32 -6.12
CA CYS A 8 3.83 -0.31 -6.66
C CYS A 8 5.27 -0.78 -6.51
N ARG A 9 6.13 -0.39 -7.45
CA ARG A 9 7.58 -0.46 -7.28
C ARG A 9 8.05 0.79 -6.54
N ILE A 10 8.82 0.60 -5.49
CA ILE A 10 9.39 1.69 -4.71
C ILE A 10 10.90 1.51 -4.60
N ASP A 11 11.61 2.61 -4.42
CA ASP A 11 13.04 2.61 -4.15
C ASP A 11 13.35 1.93 -2.81
N ILE A 12 14.51 1.28 -2.71
CA ILE A 12 14.92 0.53 -1.51
C ILE A 12 15.01 1.43 -0.27
N HIS A 13 15.45 2.69 -0.43
CA HIS A 13 15.61 3.65 0.66
C HIS A 13 14.27 4.08 1.25
N SER A 14 13.20 4.00 0.46
CA SER A 14 11.83 4.32 0.89
C SER A 14 10.96 3.08 1.06
N SER A 15 11.54 1.87 1.03
CA SER A 15 10.78 0.61 1.06
C SER A 15 10.37 0.15 2.47
N GLU A 16 10.76 0.90 3.50
CA GLU A 16 10.48 0.54 4.89
C GLU A 16 8.98 0.45 5.18
N ILE A 17 8.60 -0.56 5.97
CA ILE A 17 7.20 -0.79 6.32
C ILE A 17 6.71 0.38 7.17
N GLY A 18 5.63 0.98 6.71
CA GLY A 18 4.97 2.08 7.39
C GLY A 18 5.40 3.47 6.94
N THR A 19 6.35 3.57 6.01
CA THR A 19 6.70 4.81 5.32
C THR A 19 5.46 5.39 4.63
N LYS A 20 5.26 6.69 4.82
CA LYS A 20 4.20 7.45 4.16
C LYS A 20 4.69 7.89 2.80
N VAL A 21 3.91 7.61 1.77
CA VAL A 21 4.24 7.96 0.38
C VAL A 21 3.02 8.61 -0.25
N GLU A 22 3.24 9.40 -1.28
CA GLU A 22 2.16 10.05 -2.01
C GLU A 22 2.12 9.51 -3.44
N VAL A 23 0.94 9.07 -3.87
CA VAL A 23 0.71 8.64 -5.25
C VAL A 23 0.08 9.80 -6.01
N GLY A 24 0.80 10.33 -7.00
CA GLY A 24 0.26 11.32 -7.92
C GLY A 24 -0.75 10.67 -8.87
N LYS A 25 -1.98 11.18 -8.89
CA LYS A 25 -2.95 10.81 -9.93
C LYS A 25 -2.75 11.72 -11.14
N LEU A 26 -2.43 11.16 -12.31
CA LEU A 26 -2.23 11.90 -13.55
C LEU A 26 -3.56 12.15 -14.29
N ASP A 27 -4.61 12.56 -13.57
CA ASP A 27 -5.98 12.61 -14.08
C ASP A 27 -6.43 14.04 -14.39
N GLY A 28 -5.50 14.88 -14.83
CA GLY A 28 -5.68 16.34 -15.03
C GLY A 28 -5.80 17.15 -13.73
N HIS A 29 -6.33 16.53 -12.68
CA HIS A 29 -6.32 17.08 -11.32
C HIS A 29 -5.07 16.59 -10.61
N GLN A 30 -4.22 17.53 -10.18
CA GLN A 30 -2.94 17.29 -9.52
C GLN A 30 -3.13 16.78 -8.07
N LYS A 31 -3.98 15.78 -7.88
CA LYS A 31 -4.31 15.18 -6.59
C LYS A 31 -3.20 14.22 -6.18
N ARG A 32 -2.72 14.40 -4.95
CA ARG A 32 -1.83 13.47 -4.26
C ARG A 32 -2.67 12.59 -3.34
N ILE A 33 -2.58 11.28 -3.52
CA ILE A 33 -3.25 10.31 -2.65
C ILE A 33 -2.21 9.84 -1.64
N SER A 34 -2.45 10.13 -0.36
CA SER A 34 -1.62 9.61 0.73
C SER A 34 -1.75 8.10 0.81
N ALA A 35 -0.62 7.39 0.77
CA ALA A 35 -0.51 5.96 0.90
C ALA A 35 0.53 5.59 1.98
N LYS A 36 0.47 4.35 2.44
CA LYS A 36 1.40 3.80 3.44
C LYS A 36 1.90 2.46 2.93
N ILE A 37 3.19 2.23 3.07
CA ILE A 37 3.79 0.93 2.73
C ILE A 37 3.34 -0.08 3.78
N VAL A 38 2.75 -1.18 3.32
CA VAL A 38 2.28 -2.28 4.17
C VAL A 38 2.95 -3.57 3.72
N LYS A 39 3.21 -4.47 4.69
CA LYS A 39 3.79 -5.77 4.41
C LYS A 39 2.80 -6.64 3.63
N PHE A 40 3.32 -7.43 2.69
CA PHE A 40 2.57 -8.50 2.06
C PHE A 40 2.57 -9.75 2.97
N PRO A 41 1.43 -10.43 3.22
CA PRO A 41 0.09 -10.20 2.68
C PRO A 41 -0.74 -9.18 3.48
N PHE A 42 -1.49 -8.32 2.78
CA PHE A 42 -2.30 -7.25 3.37
C PHE A 42 -3.66 -7.73 3.92
N TYR A 43 -4.11 -8.92 3.54
CA TYR A 43 -5.45 -9.43 3.84
C TYR A 43 -5.48 -10.35 5.06
N ASP A 44 -4.37 -11.03 5.36
CA ASP A 44 -4.24 -11.97 6.48
C ASP A 44 -2.76 -12.19 6.85
N PRO A 45 -2.12 -11.21 7.53
CA PRO A 45 -0.71 -11.33 7.93
C PRO A 45 -0.44 -12.47 8.92
N ASP A 46 -1.45 -12.89 9.68
CA ASP A 46 -1.39 -13.99 10.66
C ASP A 46 -1.86 -15.34 10.11
N LYS A 47 -2.25 -15.42 8.84
CA LYS A 47 -2.75 -16.66 8.20
C LYS A 47 -3.87 -17.34 9.03
N SER A 48 -4.66 -16.54 9.74
CA SER A 48 -5.70 -17.02 10.65
C SER A 48 -6.88 -17.67 9.92
N ARG A 49 -6.99 -17.45 8.61
CA ARG A 49 -8.16 -17.84 7.81
C ARG A 49 -8.00 -19.12 6.98
N VAL A 50 -6.91 -19.88 7.16
CA VAL A 50 -6.70 -21.20 6.50
C VAL A 50 -7.01 -22.41 7.39
N ARG A 51 -8.00 -22.31 8.29
CA ARG A 51 -8.56 -23.48 8.97
C ARG A 51 -10.09 -23.49 8.88
N SER A 52 -10.60 -23.98 7.75
CA SER A 52 -11.85 -24.74 7.65
C SER A 52 -11.78 -25.63 6.42
#